data_AF-A0A8C6GP67-F1
#
_entry.id   AF-A0A8C6GP67-F1
#
_cell.length_a   1.000
_cell.length_b   1.000
_cell.length_c   1.000
_cell.angle_alpha   90.00
_cell.angle_beta   90.00
_cell.angle_gamma   90.00
#
_symmetry.space_group_name_H-M   'P 1'
#
loop_
_entity.id
_entity.type
_entity.pdbx_description
1 polymer ?
#
loop_
_entity_poly.entity_id
_entity_poly.type
_entity_poly.pdbx_seq_one_letter_code
_entity_poly.pdbx_strand_id
1 'polypeptide(L)'
;GFSGWSKRIIKLQELSGLEDAALDVPMQKGNPQFFCAVEVVLPSYGCRSPGVGISEEPLRQLEEGQSSFLMKRKTAQKLAFQAAVSDAFQKLTIVVLESGRIAVEYRPTEEDLDARSEEELQNLIQVSCSSWSQSSQREEECLSDFSLEEEDLKLCDLH
;
A
#
# COMPACT_ATOMS: atom_id res chain seq x y z
N GLY A 1 -12.54 -10.37 17.16
CA GLY A 1 -12.96 -8.96 17.14
C GLY A 1 -11.99 -8.14 16.32
N PHE A 2 -12.54 -7.13 15.62
CA PHE A 2 -11.91 -5.94 15.03
C PHE A 2 -11.00 -6.06 13.79
N SER A 3 -11.54 -5.49 12.69
CA SER A 3 -10.99 -5.01 11.42
C SER A 3 -10.37 -5.94 10.36
N GLY A 4 -10.02 -7.21 10.64
CA GLY A 4 -9.52 -8.12 9.58
C GLY A 4 -8.15 -7.75 8.97
N TRP A 5 -7.50 -6.73 9.53
CA TRP A 5 -6.17 -6.26 9.19
C TRP A 5 -5.41 -5.86 10.44
N SER A 6 -4.08 -5.86 10.35
CA SER A 6 -3.16 -5.41 11.40
C SER A 6 -2.08 -4.50 10.80
N LYS A 7 -1.33 -3.81 11.66
CA LYS A 7 -0.20 -2.98 11.25
C LYS A 7 0.98 -3.20 12.17
N ARG A 8 2.19 -3.20 11.61
CA ARG A 8 3.44 -3.20 12.38
C ARG A 8 4.29 -2.00 12.00
N ILE A 9 4.91 -1.37 13.00
CA ILE A 9 5.92 -0.34 12.77
C ILE A 9 7.24 -1.06 12.48
N ILE A 10 7.80 -0.84 11.28
CA ILE A 10 9.10 -1.37 10.89
C ILE A 10 10.19 -0.43 11.43
N LYS A 11 10.00 0.88 11.21
CA LYS A 11 10.97 1.89 11.62
C LYS A 11 10.27 3.19 12.01
N LEU A 12 10.80 3.84 13.03
CA LEU A 12 10.41 5.19 13.40
C LEU A 12 11.67 5.93 13.84
N GLN A 13 11.98 7.03 13.17
CA GLN A 13 13.24 7.75 13.34
C GLN A 13 13.00 9.25 13.34
N GLU A 14 13.68 9.97 14.23
CA GLU A 14 13.78 11.43 14.17
C GLU A 14 14.91 11.82 13.21
N LEU A 15 14.65 12.75 12.30
CA LEU A 15 15.58 13.20 11.26
C LEU A 15 16.32 14.49 11.64
N SER A 16 15.82 15.25 12.61
CA SER A 16 16.32 16.57 13.02
C SER A 16 17.64 16.55 13.83
N GLY A 17 18.54 15.62 13.53
CA GLY A 17 19.84 15.45 14.21
C GLY A 17 20.98 14.97 13.32
N LEU A 18 20.81 14.98 11.99
CA LEU A 18 21.83 14.50 11.05
C LEU A 18 22.79 15.62 10.55
N GLU A 19 22.53 16.88 10.87
CA GLU A 19 23.30 18.03 10.34
C GLU A 19 24.41 18.55 11.27
N ASP A 20 24.54 18.03 12.50
CA ASP A 20 25.28 18.75 13.56
C ASP A 20 26.77 18.38 13.70
N ALA A 21 27.45 18.04 12.60
CA ALA A 21 28.88 17.70 12.62
C ALA A 21 29.80 18.78 12.02
N ALA A 22 29.29 19.94 11.59
CA ALA A 22 30.11 20.87 10.81
C ALA A 22 30.19 22.32 11.30
N LEU A 23 29.27 22.89 12.11
CA LEU A 23 29.31 24.32 12.43
C LEU A 23 28.86 24.64 13.86
N ASP A 24 29.78 25.20 14.65
CA ASP A 24 29.71 25.55 16.07
C ASP A 24 28.84 26.81 16.33
N VAL A 25 27.62 26.83 15.79
CA VAL A 25 26.63 27.90 16.00
C VAL A 25 25.48 27.33 16.83
N PRO A 26 24.94 28.03 17.85
CA PRO A 26 23.74 27.60 18.55
C PRO A 26 22.53 27.77 17.60
N MET A 27 22.40 26.83 16.66
CA MET A 27 21.31 26.78 15.71
C MET A 27 20.04 26.51 16.53
N GLN A 28 19.05 27.39 16.39
CA GLN A 28 17.72 27.17 16.96
C GLN A 28 17.31 25.75 16.61
N LYS A 29 17.12 24.92 17.64
CA LYS A 29 16.72 23.52 17.52
C LYS A 29 15.60 23.42 16.49
N GLY A 30 15.93 22.89 15.32
CA GLY A 30 14.99 22.80 14.21
C GLY A 30 13.72 22.06 14.62
N ASN A 31 12.67 22.25 13.83
CA ASN A 31 11.41 21.53 14.04
C ASN A 31 11.69 20.02 14.03
N PRO A 32 11.16 19.25 15.00
CA PRO A 32 11.40 17.83 15.04
C PRO A 32 10.70 17.17 13.85
N GLN A 33 11.49 16.66 12.91
CA GLN A 33 11.01 15.91 11.75
C GLN A 33 11.12 14.41 12.04
N PHE A 34 10.06 13.66 11.73
CA PHE A 34 10.00 12.22 11.93
C PHE A 34 9.73 11.48 10.63
N PHE A 35 10.45 10.37 10.45
CA PHE A 35 10.18 9.34 9.46
C PHE A 35 9.57 8.11 10.12
N CYS A 36 8.53 7.54 9.51
CA CYS A 36 7.95 6.26 9.91
C CYS A 36 7.79 5.34 8.69
N ALA A 37 8.17 4.07 8.86
CA ALA A 37 7.87 2.98 7.95
C ALA A 37 7.00 1.96 8.68
N VAL A 38 5.92 1.54 8.04
CA VAL A 38 4.96 0.56 8.56
C VAL A 38 4.67 -0.52 7.51
N GLU A 39 4.14 -1.65 7.95
CA GLU A 39 3.47 -2.60 7.06
C GLU A 39 2.05 -2.87 7.56
N VAL A 40 1.08 -2.74 6.67
CA VAL A 40 -0.31 -3.18 6.86
C VAL A 40 -0.43 -4.60 6.34
N VAL A 41 -0.99 -5.49 7.16
CA VAL A 41 -1.14 -6.92 6.85
C VAL A 41 -2.61 -7.29 6.92
N LEU A 42 -3.10 -7.98 5.90
CA LEU A 42 -4.43 -8.57 5.85
C LEU A 42 -4.29 -10.10 5.75
N PRO A 43 -4.12 -10.81 6.89
CA PRO A 43 -3.71 -12.22 6.89
C PRO A 43 -4.66 -13.13 6.13
N SER A 44 -5.97 -12.90 6.25
CA SER A 44 -6.99 -13.70 5.58
C SER A 44 -6.97 -13.60 4.05
N TYR A 45 -6.27 -12.60 3.51
CA TYR A 45 -6.16 -12.35 2.07
C TYR A 45 -4.72 -12.50 1.56
N GLY A 46 -3.79 -12.98 2.41
CA GLY A 46 -2.38 -13.12 2.05
C GLY A 46 -1.68 -11.79 1.69
N CYS A 47 -2.29 -10.64 1.99
CA CYS A 47 -1.88 -9.36 1.46
C CYS A 47 -1.05 -8.56 2.48
N ARG A 48 0.04 -7.95 2.00
CA ARG A 48 0.93 -7.06 2.76
C ARG A 48 1.17 -5.79 1.96
N SER A 49 1.01 -4.64 2.60
CA SER A 49 1.27 -3.33 2.00
C SER A 49 2.23 -2.53 2.87
N PRO A 50 3.45 -2.24 2.37
CA PRO A 50 4.37 -1.33 3.05
C PRO A 50 3.93 0.11 2.86
N GLY A 51 4.19 0.95 3.85
CA GLY A 51 3.99 2.39 3.71
C GLY A 51 4.98 3.23 4.49
N VAL A 52 5.24 4.42 3.97
CA VAL A 52 6.21 5.39 4.51
C VAL A 52 5.55 6.75 4.74
N GLY A 53 6.02 7.47 5.76
CA GLY A 53 5.48 8.77 6.11
C GLY A 53 6.50 9.64 6.79
N ILE A 54 6.56 10.91 6.39
CA ILE A 54 7.40 11.94 7.01
C ILE A 54 6.49 13.06 7.51
N SER A 55 6.78 13.57 8.70
CA SER A 55 6.07 14.73 9.26
C SER A 55 7.02 15.64 10.02
N GLU A 56 6.81 16.93 9.87
CA GLU A 56 7.48 17.99 10.62
C GLU A 56 6.41 18.85 11.31
N GLU A 57 6.62 19.17 12.58
CA GLU A 57 5.72 20.06 13.32
C GLU A 57 6.42 21.40 13.59
N PRO A 58 5.95 22.53 13.01
CA PRO A 58 6.62 23.81 13.18
C PRO A 58 6.59 24.30 14.65
N LEU A 59 7.78 24.54 15.19
CA LEU A 59 7.99 25.28 16.44
C LEU A 59 7.69 26.76 16.14
N ARG A 60 6.47 27.21 16.47
CA ARG A 60 6.19 28.65 16.53
C ARG A 60 7.12 29.27 17.57
N GLN A 61 8.07 30.06 17.10
CA GLN A 61 9.05 30.75 17.93
C GLN A 61 8.34 31.85 18.71
N LEU A 62 8.10 31.66 20.01
CA LEU A 62 8.36 32.72 21.00
C LEU A 62 8.29 32.25 22.47
N GLU A 63 7.37 31.37 22.86
CA GLU A 63 7.07 31.15 24.30
C GLU A 63 6.61 29.72 24.62
N GLU A 64 7.35 28.74 24.14
CA GLU A 64 6.95 27.34 24.27
C GLU A 64 7.85 26.62 25.27
N GLY A 65 7.37 26.48 26.52
CA GLY A 65 8.07 25.78 27.60
C GLY A 65 8.36 24.30 27.28
N GLN A 66 9.23 23.64 28.05
CA GLN A 66 9.69 22.27 27.81
C GLN A 66 8.57 21.24 27.54
N SER A 67 7.38 21.42 28.14
CA SER A 67 6.21 20.56 27.91
C SER A 67 5.63 20.66 26.49
N SER A 68 5.66 21.85 25.88
CA SER A 68 5.16 22.07 24.52
C SER A 68 6.06 21.40 23.47
N PHE A 69 7.38 21.39 23.69
CA PHE A 69 8.33 20.67 22.83
C PHE A 69 8.04 19.16 22.80
N LEU A 70 7.81 18.53 23.97
CA LEU A 70 7.47 17.11 24.06
C LEU A 70 6.15 16.80 23.36
N MET A 71 5.14 17.67 23.51
CA MET A 71 3.86 17.50 22.81
C MET A 71 4.02 17.60 21.31
N LYS A 72 4.77 18.58 20.80
CA LYS A 72 5.04 18.73 19.36
C LYS A 72 5.77 17.54 18.77
N ARG A 73 6.79 17.04 19.47
CA ARG A 73 7.51 15.82 19.07
C ARG A 73 6.57 14.62 18.97
N LYS A 74 5.70 14.43 19.97
CA LYS A 74 4.70 13.36 19.97
C LYS A 74 3.68 13.52 18.83
N THR A 75 3.28 14.76 18.54
CA THR A 75 2.39 15.07 17.41
C THR A 75 3.06 14.75 16.08
N ALA A 76 4.28 15.23 15.84
CA ALA A 76 5.04 14.94 14.62
C ALA A 76 5.25 13.43 14.42
N GLN A 77 5.60 12.71 15.49
CA GLN A 77 5.72 11.25 15.49
C GLN A 77 4.39 10.57 15.10
N LYS A 78 3.28 11.02 15.68
CA LYS A 78 1.94 10.48 15.40
C LYS A 78 1.53 10.75 13.96
N LEU A 79 1.80 11.95 13.45
CA LEU A 79 1.50 12.34 12.08
C LEU A 79 2.33 11.54 11.08
N ALA A 80 3.63 11.35 11.31
CA ALA A 80 4.47 10.50 10.46
C ALA A 80 3.95 9.06 10.41
N PHE A 81 3.52 8.50 11.55
CA PHE A 81 2.89 7.19 11.60
C PHE A 81 1.56 7.13 10.84
N GLN A 82 0.70 8.15 10.98
CA GLN A 82 -0.58 8.22 10.27
C GLN A 82 -0.38 8.35 8.76
N ALA A 83 0.60 9.15 8.33
CA ALA A 83 0.99 9.27 6.93
C ALA A 83 1.47 7.91 6.39
N ALA A 84 2.33 7.20 7.12
CA ALA A 84 2.81 5.88 6.72
C ALA A 84 1.69 4.84 6.59
N VAL A 85 0.71 4.86 7.50
CA VAL A 85 -0.46 3.98 7.41
C VAL A 85 -1.35 4.37 6.23
N SER A 86 -1.55 5.67 5.99
CA SER A 86 -2.32 6.17 4.84
C SER A 86 -1.67 5.73 3.54
N ASP A 87 -0.35 5.91 3.39
CA ASP A 87 0.43 5.47 2.24
C ASP A 87 0.25 3.96 1.98
N ALA A 88 0.37 3.12 3.02
CA ALA A 88 0.12 1.69 2.90
C ALA A 88 -1.30 1.35 2.42
N PHE A 89 -2.32 2.10 2.86
CA PHE A 89 -3.71 1.85 2.41
C PHE A 89 -4.01 2.38 1.02
N GLN A 90 -3.32 3.43 0.55
CA GLN A 90 -3.49 3.96 -0.81
C GLN A 90 -3.08 2.95 -1.88
N LYS A 91 -2.15 2.05 -1.53
CA LYS A 91 -1.70 0.92 -2.36
C LYS A 91 -2.64 -0.29 -2.29
N LEU A 92 -3.74 -0.22 -1.53
CA LEU A 92 -4.72 -1.31 -1.42
C LEU A 92 -6.03 -0.93 -2.10
N THR A 93 -6.58 -1.86 -2.86
CA THR A 93 -7.94 -1.77 -3.39
C THR A 93 -8.78 -2.85 -2.72
N ILE A 94 -9.81 -2.44 -1.99
CA ILE A 94 -10.71 -3.36 -1.26
C ILE A 94 -12.10 -3.21 -1.87
N VAL A 95 -12.62 -4.30 -2.41
CA VAL A 95 -13.97 -4.36 -3.00
C VAL A 95 -14.86 -5.22 -2.11
N VAL A 96 -16.02 -4.70 -1.73
CA VAL A 96 -17.04 -5.43 -0.97
C VAL A 96 -18.22 -5.69 -1.90
N LEU A 97 -18.55 -6.96 -2.11
CA LEU A 97 -19.68 -7.37 -2.93
C LEU A 97 -20.97 -7.38 -2.09
N GLU A 98 -22.13 -7.31 -2.75
CA GLU A 98 -23.44 -7.41 -2.09
C GLU A 98 -23.60 -8.72 -1.29
N SER A 99 -22.94 -9.80 -1.75
CA SER A 99 -22.86 -11.08 -1.02
C SER A 99 -22.08 -11.03 0.31
N GLY A 100 -21.48 -9.89 0.66
CA GLY A 100 -20.61 -9.74 1.83
C GLY A 100 -19.18 -10.29 1.65
N ARG A 101 -18.87 -10.86 0.47
CA ARG A 101 -17.51 -11.25 0.11
C ARG A 101 -16.64 -10.02 -0.13
N ILE A 102 -15.37 -10.12 0.25
CA ILE A 102 -14.38 -9.05 0.12
C ILE A 102 -13.26 -9.55 -0.79
N ALA A 103 -12.84 -8.72 -1.75
CA ALA A 103 -11.63 -8.91 -2.53
C ALA A 103 -10.63 -7.81 -2.17
N VAL A 104 -9.35 -8.16 -2.09
CA VAL A 104 -8.26 -7.23 -1.76
C VAL A 104 -7.18 -7.38 -2.82
N GLU A 105 -6.78 -6.27 -3.41
CA GLU A 105 -5.68 -6.18 -4.37
C GLU A 105 -4.63 -5.19 -3.85
N TYR A 106 -3.36 -5.52 -4.01
CA TYR A 106 -2.24 -4.61 -3.74
C TYR A 106 -1.68 -4.06 -5.05
N ARG A 107 -1.65 -2.73 -5.15
CA ARG A 107 -1.14 -1.96 -6.30
C ARG A 107 0.05 -1.09 -5.83
N PRO A 108 1.29 -1.58 -5.97
CA PRO A 108 2.49 -0.82 -5.63
C PRO A 108 2.60 0.46 -6.48
N THR A 109 3.26 1.49 -5.95
CA THR A 109 3.70 2.65 -6.75
C THR A 109 5.02 2.35 -7.45
N GLU A 110 5.40 3.14 -8.46
CA GLU A 110 6.67 2.95 -9.19
C GLU A 110 7.89 2.93 -8.25
N GLU A 111 7.86 3.75 -7.19
CA GLU A 111 8.90 3.83 -6.15
C GLU A 111 9.04 2.52 -5.34
N ASP A 112 7.96 1.74 -5.20
CA ASP A 112 7.99 0.44 -4.49
C ASP A 112 8.57 -0.67 -5.37
N LEU A 113 8.51 -0.54 -6.70
CA LEU A 113 8.98 -1.57 -7.64
C LEU A 113 10.51 -1.61 -7.69
N ASP A 114 11.15 -0.44 -7.67
CA ASP A 114 12.61 -0.33 -7.72
C ASP A 114 13.30 -0.88 -6.46
N ALA A 115 12.59 -0.93 -5.32
CA ALA A 115 13.11 -1.41 -4.05
C ALA A 115 12.88 -2.92 -3.81
N ARG A 116 12.03 -3.57 -4.62
CA ARG A 116 11.56 -4.94 -4.38
C ARG A 116 12.42 -5.97 -5.14
N SER A 117 12.76 -7.06 -4.46
CA SER A 117 13.43 -8.21 -5.11
C SER A 117 12.45 -9.01 -5.97
N GLU A 118 12.93 -9.61 -7.07
CA GLU A 118 12.12 -10.43 -8.00
C GLU A 118 11.31 -11.54 -7.31
N GLU A 119 11.82 -12.05 -6.18
CA GLU A 119 11.23 -13.10 -5.34
C GLU A 119 9.91 -12.64 -4.66
N GLU A 120 9.79 -11.36 -4.33
CA GLU A 120 8.60 -10.79 -3.68
C GLU A 120 7.50 -10.40 -4.68
N LEU A 121 7.82 -10.28 -5.98
CA LEU A 121 6.84 -10.09 -7.05
C LEU A 121 6.06 -11.38 -7.37
N GLN A 122 6.66 -12.56 -7.15
CA GLN A 122 6.02 -13.86 -7.44
C GLN A 122 4.77 -14.14 -6.59
N ASN A 123 4.60 -13.43 -5.48
CA ASN A 123 3.45 -13.56 -4.57
C ASN A 123 2.25 -12.69 -4.97
N LEU A 124 2.34 -11.89 -6.04
CA LEU A 124 1.29 -10.93 -6.40
C LEU A 124 0.11 -11.55 -7.16
N ILE A 125 0.28 -12.75 -7.73
CA ILE A 125 -0.80 -13.47 -8.41
C ILE A 125 -0.75 -14.96 -8.04
N GLN A 126 -1.34 -15.32 -6.90
CA GLN A 126 -1.69 -16.71 -6.63
C GLN A 126 -3.06 -17.01 -7.24
N VAL A 127 -3.07 -17.50 -8.48
CA VAL A 127 -4.28 -18.10 -9.08
C VAL A 127 -4.46 -19.45 -8.41
N SER A 128 -5.38 -19.57 -7.45
CA SER A 128 -5.87 -20.89 -7.06
C SER A 128 -6.68 -21.44 -8.23
N CYS A 129 -6.01 -22.12 -9.16
CA CYS A 129 -6.68 -22.97 -10.13
C CYS A 129 -7.21 -24.18 -9.34
N SER A 130 -8.42 -24.05 -8.79
CA SER A 130 -9.17 -25.21 -8.36
C SER A 130 -9.38 -26.07 -9.60
N SER A 131 -8.71 -27.22 -9.69
CA SER A 131 -9.07 -28.22 -10.68
C SER A 131 -10.57 -28.44 -10.51
N TRP A 132 -11.35 -28.13 -11.54
CA TRP A 132 -12.75 -28.51 -11.59
C TRP A 132 -12.74 -30.03 -11.67
N SER A 133 -12.66 -30.69 -10.52
CA SER A 133 -12.83 -32.13 -10.41
C SER A 133 -14.19 -32.40 -11.01
N GLN A 134 -14.17 -33.02 -12.19
CA GLN A 134 -15.33 -33.45 -12.95
C GLN A 134 -16.26 -34.20 -12.01
N SER A 135 -17.35 -33.55 -11.63
CA SER A 135 -18.45 -34.18 -10.92
C SER A 135 -19.74 -33.90 -11.68
N SER A 136 -19.85 -34.50 -12.87
CA SER A 136 -21.13 -34.87 -13.46
C SER A 136 -20.89 -35.87 -14.60
N GLN A 137 -20.58 -37.11 -14.23
CA GLN A 137 -20.88 -38.24 -15.11
C GLN A 137 -22.41 -38.43 -15.11
N ARG A 138 -23.13 -37.74 -16.00
CA ARG A 138 -24.27 -38.30 -16.75
C ARG A 138 -24.92 -37.28 -17.71
N GLU A 139 -25.13 -37.77 -18.94
CA GLU A 139 -26.06 -37.33 -19.98
C GLU A 139 -25.54 -36.22 -20.92
N GLU A 140 -25.00 -36.68 -22.06
CA GLU A 140 -24.84 -35.92 -23.30
C GLU A 140 -26.20 -35.44 -23.80
N GLU A 141 -26.39 -34.14 -23.97
CA GLU A 141 -27.32 -33.61 -24.96
C GLU A 141 -26.64 -32.47 -25.73
N CYS A 142 -26.58 -32.67 -27.05
CA CYS A 142 -25.91 -31.84 -28.04
C CYS A 142 -26.35 -30.37 -28.00
N LEU A 143 -25.38 -29.45 -27.88
CA LEU A 143 -25.56 -28.05 -28.26
C LEU A 143 -24.63 -27.75 -29.44
N SER A 144 -25.05 -28.17 -30.63
CA SER A 144 -24.61 -27.55 -31.88
C SER A 144 -25.57 -26.41 -32.17
N ASP A 145 -25.08 -25.16 -32.14
CA ASP A 145 -25.47 -24.06 -33.03
C ASP A 145 -25.15 -22.70 -32.41
N PHE A 146 -23.95 -22.18 -32.67
CA PHE A 146 -23.72 -20.75 -32.83
C PHE A 146 -22.56 -20.57 -33.81
N SER A 147 -22.85 -20.66 -35.11
CA SER A 147 -21.98 -20.12 -36.16
C SER A 147 -22.17 -18.60 -36.17
N LEU A 148 -21.19 -17.87 -35.65
CA LEU A 148 -21.14 -16.41 -35.78
C LEU A 148 -20.37 -16.13 -37.07
N GLU A 149 -21.09 -15.75 -38.13
CA GLU A 149 -20.49 -15.41 -39.42
C GLU A 149 -19.67 -14.13 -39.28
N GLU A 150 -18.38 -14.23 -39.61
CA GLU A 150 -17.43 -13.12 -39.62
C GLU A 150 -17.61 -12.34 -40.93
N GLU A 151 -18.27 -11.19 -40.88
CA GLU A 151 -18.39 -10.28 -42.01
C GLU A 151 -17.05 -9.54 -42.21
N ASP A 152 -16.29 -9.96 -43.23
CA ASP A 152 -15.03 -9.37 -43.67
C ASP A 152 -15.15 -7.86 -43.95
N LEU A 153 -14.54 -7.02 -43.10
CA LEU A 153 -14.24 -5.62 -43.40
C LEU A 153 -13.12 -5.53 -44.46
N LYS A 154 -13.47 -5.58 -45.75
CA LYS A 154 -12.53 -5.24 -46.83
C LYS A 154 -12.35 -3.73 -46.92
N LEU A 155 -11.20 -3.25 -46.48
CA LEU A 155 -10.71 -1.91 -46.76
C LEU A 155 -9.48 -2.00 -47.68
N CYS A 156 -9.73 -1.60 -48.93
CA CYS A 156 -8.84 -1.14 -50.00
C CYS A 156 -7.56 -1.91 -50.34
N ASP A 157 -7.46 -2.32 -51.61
CA ASP A 157 -6.23 -2.08 -52.37
C ASP A 157 -6.52 -1.68 -53.82
N LEU A 158 -5.55 -0.94 -54.35
CA LEU A 158 -5.57 0.06 -55.40
C LEU A 158 -5.11 -0.53 -56.75
N HIS A 159 -5.95 -0.50 -57.79
CA HIS A 159 -5.64 -0.11 -59.18
C HIS A 159 -6.82 -0.29 -60.13
#